data_AF-A0A5E3X8D5-F1
#
_entry.id   AF-A0A5E3X8D5-F1
#
_cell.length_a   1.000
_cell.length_b   1.000
_cell.length_c   1.000
_cell.angle_alpha   90.00
_cell.angle_beta   90.00
_cell.angle_gamma   90.00
#
_symmetry.space_group_name_H-M   'P 1'
#
loop_
_entity.id
_entity.type
_entity.pdbx_description
1 polymer ?
#
loop_
_entity_poly.entity_id
_entity_poly.type
_entity_poly.pdbx_seq_one_letter_code
_entity_poly.pdbx_strand_id
1 'polypeptide(L)'
;MSGQAAPAQVTARAAQAGENQVLFKLILFSIALGVVPLGSYFLSQKYIFDGNTTYAAVVAIIGANVVLVTYILLSVLDDKREEASKKGAEKVGGPVESRKDR
;
A
#
# COMPACT_ATOMS: atom_id res chain seq x y z
N MET A 1 6.95 8.81 37.48
CA MET A 1 7.52 7.95 36.41
C MET A 1 6.51 7.70 35.27
N SER A 2 5.62 8.64 34.97
CA SER A 2 4.46 8.43 34.06
C SER A 2 4.56 9.17 32.71
N GLY A 3 5.55 10.06 32.55
CA GLY A 3 5.71 10.88 31.33
C GLY A 3 6.42 10.17 30.16
N GLN A 4 7.13 9.06 30.42
CA GLN A 4 7.91 8.33 29.40
C GLN A 4 7.11 7.22 28.70
N ALA A 5 5.95 6.84 29.23
CA ALA A 5 5.10 5.78 28.66
C ALA A 5 4.23 6.28 27.49
N ALA A 6 3.89 7.57 27.46
CA ALA A 6 3.07 8.17 26.41
C ALA A 6 3.72 8.11 25.00
N PRO A 7 5.00 8.48 24.80
CA PRO A 7 5.62 8.39 23.47
C PRO A 7 5.73 6.96 22.97
N ALA A 8 6.03 5.99 23.85
CA ALA A 8 6.13 4.57 23.48
C ALA A 8 4.79 4.00 22.99
N GLN A 9 3.67 4.38 23.63
CA GLN A 9 2.33 3.95 23.22
C GLN A 9 1.89 4.55 21.87
N VAL A 10 2.29 5.79 21.59
CA VAL A 10 2.01 6.45 20.31
C VAL A 10 2.79 5.79 19.17
N THR A 11 4.08 5.49 19.39
CA THR A 11 4.91 4.77 18.39
C THR A 11 4.39 3.36 18.13
N ALA A 12 3.99 2.62 19.17
CA ALA A 12 3.41 1.29 19.02
C ALA A 12 2.10 1.30 18.23
N ARG A 13 1.21 2.27 18.50
CA ARG A 13 -0.04 2.43 17.72
C ARG A 13 0.22 2.82 16.27
N ALA A 14 1.20 3.67 16.01
CA ALA A 14 1.57 4.07 14.64
C ALA A 14 2.16 2.89 13.85
N ALA A 15 3.01 2.06 14.48
CA ALA A 15 3.54 0.85 13.87
C ALA A 15 2.42 -0.15 13.54
N GLN A 16 1.53 -0.40 14.50
CA GLN A 16 0.41 -1.32 14.32
C GLN A 16 -0.58 -0.84 13.24
N ALA A 17 -0.82 0.46 13.13
CA ALA A 17 -1.64 1.04 12.05
C ALA A 17 -1.00 0.84 10.66
N GLY A 18 0.33 0.95 10.56
CA GLY A 18 1.07 0.69 9.33
C GLY A 18 0.98 -0.78 8.88
N GLU A 19 1.17 -1.73 9.80
CA GLU A 19 1.07 -3.17 9.50
C GLU A 19 -0.32 -3.55 8.99
N ASN A 20 -1.39 -3.05 9.63
CA ASN A 20 -2.76 -3.30 9.20
C ASN A 20 -3.04 -2.76 7.79
N GLN A 21 -2.44 -1.63 7.42
CA GLN A 21 -2.60 -1.05 6.09
C GLN A 21 -1.94 -1.91 4.99
N VAL A 22 -0.75 -2.45 5.26
CA VAL A 22 -0.07 -3.35 4.31
C VAL A 22 -0.86 -4.64 4.12
N LEU A 23 -1.29 -5.27 5.21
CA LEU A 23 -2.11 -6.49 5.19
C LEU A 23 -3.39 -6.29 4.35
N PHE A 24 -4.08 -5.17 4.54
CA PHE A 24 -5.29 -4.86 3.77
C PHE A 24 -5.00 -4.76 2.26
N LYS A 25 -3.93 -4.06 1.87
CA LYS A 25 -3.53 -3.95 0.45
C LYS A 25 -3.16 -5.31 -0.13
N LEU A 26 -2.41 -6.15 0.60
CA LEU A 26 -2.05 -7.49 0.14
C LEU A 26 -3.28 -8.35 -0.14
N ILE A 27 -4.26 -8.35 0.77
CA ILE A 27 -5.52 -9.08 0.60
C ILE A 27 -6.30 -8.52 -0.61
N LEU A 28 -6.42 -7.19 -0.69
CA LEU A 28 -7.13 -6.52 -1.79
C LEU A 28 -6.51 -6.87 -3.15
N PHE A 29 -5.19 -6.78 -3.26
CA PHE A 29 -4.48 -7.07 -4.51
C PHE A 29 -4.46 -8.56 -4.85
N SER A 30 -4.43 -9.44 -3.86
CA SER A 30 -4.57 -10.88 -4.05
C SER A 30 -5.93 -11.22 -4.68
N ILE A 31 -7.01 -10.64 -4.14
CA ILE A 31 -8.35 -10.79 -4.72
C ILE A 31 -8.42 -10.15 -6.11
N ALA A 32 -7.88 -8.93 -6.27
CA ALA A 32 -7.89 -8.22 -7.55
C ALA A 32 -7.16 -9.00 -8.66
N LEU A 33 -6.06 -9.69 -8.34
CA LEU A 33 -5.30 -10.48 -9.30
C LEU A 33 -6.11 -11.67 -9.85
N GLY A 34 -7.08 -12.18 -9.08
CA GLY A 34 -8.05 -13.15 -9.59
C GLY A 34 -9.21 -12.48 -10.32
N VAL A 35 -9.89 -11.55 -9.65
CA VAL A 35 -11.15 -10.98 -10.13
C VAL A 35 -10.98 -10.13 -11.39
N VAL A 36 -9.94 -9.30 -11.48
CA VAL A 36 -9.76 -8.39 -12.62
C VAL A 36 -9.45 -9.15 -13.91
N PRO A 37 -8.46 -10.05 -13.98
CA PRO A 37 -8.17 -10.80 -15.21
C PRO A 37 -9.30 -11.75 -15.60
N LEU A 38 -9.91 -12.45 -14.64
CA LEU A 38 -11.04 -13.36 -14.91
C LEU A 38 -12.27 -12.58 -15.38
N GLY A 39 -12.60 -11.49 -14.69
CA GLY A 39 -13.69 -10.60 -15.08
C GLY A 39 -13.45 -10.05 -16.49
N SER A 40 -12.24 -9.53 -16.74
CA SER A 40 -11.86 -9.00 -18.04
C SER A 40 -11.95 -10.05 -19.16
N TYR A 41 -11.55 -11.30 -18.89
CA TYR A 41 -11.72 -12.41 -19.83
C TYR A 41 -13.19 -12.62 -20.20
N PHE A 42 -14.07 -12.88 -19.23
CA PHE A 42 -15.45 -13.23 -19.53
C PHE A 42 -16.26 -12.05 -20.07
N LEU A 43 -15.99 -10.83 -19.61
CA LEU A 43 -16.61 -9.61 -20.15
C LEU A 43 -16.18 -9.37 -21.59
N SER A 44 -14.88 -9.41 -21.87
CA SER A 44 -14.37 -9.16 -23.23
C SER A 44 -14.78 -10.26 -24.21
N GLN A 45 -14.74 -11.53 -23.77
CA GLN A 45 -15.19 -12.66 -24.57
C GLN A 45 -16.65 -12.48 -25.00
N LYS A 46 -17.54 -12.10 -24.08
CA LYS A 46 -18.99 -12.06 -24.35
C LYS A 46 -19.46 -10.78 -25.06
N TYR A 47 -18.85 -9.64 -24.75
CA TYR A 47 -19.37 -8.33 -25.20
C TYR A 47 -18.48 -7.60 -26.21
N ILE A 48 -17.21 -7.99 -26.36
CA ILE A 48 -16.25 -7.29 -27.22
C ILE A 48 -15.83 -8.16 -28.41
N PHE A 49 -15.64 -9.46 -28.19
CA PHE A 49 -15.02 -10.36 -29.17
C PHE A 49 -15.91 -11.51 -29.66
N ASP A 50 -17.23 -11.44 -29.43
CA ASP A 50 -18.24 -12.41 -29.90
C ASP A 50 -17.85 -13.89 -29.67
N GLY A 51 -17.25 -14.17 -28.52
CA GLY A 51 -16.84 -15.53 -28.13
C GLY A 51 -15.39 -15.89 -28.45
N ASN A 52 -14.61 -15.02 -29.12
CA ASN A 52 -13.21 -15.32 -29.43
C ASN A 52 -12.33 -15.33 -28.17
N THR A 53 -11.96 -16.55 -27.76
CA THR A 53 -11.21 -16.83 -26.53
C THR A 53 -9.77 -16.34 -26.59
N THR A 54 -9.15 -16.29 -27.77
CA THR A 54 -7.75 -15.86 -27.91
C THR A 54 -7.60 -14.38 -27.60
N TYR A 55 -8.43 -13.52 -28.19
CA TYR A 55 -8.37 -12.08 -27.90
C TYR A 55 -8.78 -11.77 -26.46
N ALA A 56 -9.80 -12.46 -25.92
CA ALA A 56 -10.19 -12.33 -24.53
C ALA A 56 -9.06 -12.72 -23.56
N ALA A 57 -8.32 -13.79 -23.85
CA ALA A 57 -7.16 -14.21 -23.06
C ALA A 57 -6.04 -13.17 -23.08
N VAL A 58 -5.77 -12.55 -24.24
CA VAL A 58 -4.78 -11.46 -24.34
C VAL A 58 -5.17 -10.28 -23.46
N VAL A 59 -6.45 -9.88 -23.48
CA VAL A 59 -6.95 -8.79 -22.62
C VAL A 59 -6.81 -9.15 -21.13
N ALA A 60 -7.10 -10.40 -20.75
CA ALA A 60 -6.92 -10.85 -19.38
C ALA A 60 -5.44 -10.80 -18.92
N ILE A 61 -4.51 -11.23 -19.77
CA ILE A 61 -3.06 -11.16 -19.49
C ILE A 61 -2.61 -9.71 -19.31
N ILE A 62 -3.08 -8.81 -20.18
CA ILE A 62 -2.80 -7.36 -20.04
C ILE A 62 -3.37 -6.86 -18.72
N GLY A 63 -4.62 -7.20 -18.39
CA GLY A 63 -5.27 -6.83 -17.13
C GLY A 63 -4.51 -7.29 -15.88
N ALA A 64 -3.98 -8.52 -15.88
CA ALA A 64 -3.16 -9.04 -14.78
C ALA A 64 -1.88 -8.21 -14.57
N ASN A 65 -1.20 -7.85 -15.66
CA ASN A 65 0.00 -7.02 -15.60
C ASN A 65 -0.30 -5.60 -15.12
N VAL A 66 -1.45 -5.03 -15.50
CA VAL A 66 -1.90 -3.73 -15.00
C VAL A 66 -2.11 -3.76 -13.48
N VAL A 67 -2.75 -4.81 -12.96
CA VAL A 67 -2.92 -4.98 -11.50
C VAL A 67 -1.56 -5.07 -10.81
N LEU A 68 -0.63 -5.87 -11.36
CA LEU A 68 0.72 -6.02 -10.81
C LEU A 68 1.49 -4.70 -10.74
N VAL A 69 1.50 -3.92 -11.84
CA VAL A 69 2.19 -2.63 -11.87
C VAL A 69 1.53 -1.65 -10.90
N THR A 70 0.19 -1.63 -10.82
CA THR A 70 -0.55 -0.78 -9.88
C THR A 70 -0.17 -1.10 -8.43
N TYR A 71 -0.07 -2.38 -8.07
CA TYR A 71 0.39 -2.81 -6.76
C TYR A 71 1.79 -2.27 -6.46
N ILE A 72 2.74 -2.47 -7.36
CA ILE A 72 4.13 -2.03 -7.18
C ILE A 72 4.19 -0.51 -6.96
N LEU A 73 3.49 0.27 -7.79
CA LEU A 73 3.49 1.74 -7.68
C LEU A 73 2.90 2.22 -6.36
N LEU A 74 1.78 1.62 -5.92
CA LEU A 74 1.15 1.98 -4.64
C LEU A 74 1.99 1.56 -3.43
N SER A 75 2.68 0.43 -3.50
CA SER A 75 3.59 -0.02 -2.44
C SER A 75 4.79 0.92 -2.33
N VAL A 76 5.42 1.28 -3.46
CA VAL A 76 6.55 2.23 -3.46
C VAL A 76 6.13 3.61 -2.96
N LEU A 77 4.91 4.05 -3.28
CA LEU A 77 4.39 5.33 -2.76
C LEU A 77 4.15 5.28 -1.25
N ASP A 78 3.70 4.13 -0.72
CA ASP A 78 3.54 3.92 0.72
C ASP A 78 4.88 3.95 1.45
N ASP A 79 5.88 3.23 0.94
CA ASP A 79 7.23 3.20 1.50
C ASP A 79 7.83 4.61 1.62
N LYS A 80 7.67 5.44 0.57
CA LYS A 80 8.10 6.84 0.58
C LYS A 80 7.38 7.69 1.63
N ARG A 81 6.09 7.45 1.86
CA ARG A 81 5.29 8.18 2.87
C ARG A 81 5.71 7.79 4.29
N GLU A 82 5.98 6.51 4.52
CA GLU A 82 6.51 6.05 5.81
C GLU A 82 7.89 6.66 6.11
N GLU A 83 8.79 6.68 5.12
CA GLU A 83 10.11 7.32 5.28
C GLU A 83 10.00 8.81 5.59
N ALA A 84 9.11 9.53 4.89
CA ALA A 84 8.89 10.95 5.14
C ALA A 84 8.34 11.20 6.55
N SER A 85 7.43 10.35 7.02
CA SER A 85 6.85 10.42 8.37
C SER A 85 7.89 10.17 9.46
N LYS A 86 8.80 9.19 9.25
CA LYS A 86 9.92 8.90 10.16
C LYS A 86 10.90 10.09 10.23
N LYS A 87 11.27 10.68 9.09
CA LYS A 87 12.16 11.87 9.02
C LYS A 87 11.53 13.11 9.67
N GLY A 88 10.21 13.29 9.55
CA GLY A 88 9.48 14.38 10.20
C GLY A 88 9.42 14.24 11.73
N ALA A 89 9.21 13.02 12.24
CA ALA A 89 9.21 12.73 13.67
C ALA A 89 10.58 12.94 14.32
N GLU A 90 11.67 12.59 13.63
CA GLU A 90 13.05 12.82 14.11
C GLU A 90 13.38 14.33 14.21
N LYS A 91 12.91 15.14 13.26
CA LYS A 91 13.12 16.61 13.25
C LYS A 91 12.40 17.33 14.41
N VAL A 92 11.29 16.77 14.91
CA VAL A 92 10.52 17.32 16.04
C VAL A 92 11.08 16.84 17.40
N GLY A 93 11.89 15.77 17.41
CA GLY A 93 12.55 15.21 18.60
C GLY A 93 14.04 15.57 18.77
N GLY A 94 14.57 16.56 18.04
CA GLY A 94 15.93 17.07 18.21
C GLY A 94 16.15 17.74 19.58
N PRO A 95 17.38 17.71 20.14
CA PRO A 95 17.65 17.81 21.57
C PRO A 95 17.18 19.15 22.17
N VAL A 96 16.25 19.07 23.13
CA VAL A 96 15.96 20.18 24.06
C VAL A 96 17.09 20.24 25.09
N GLU A 97 18.30 20.57 24.65
CA GLU A 97 19.46 20.72 25.53
C GLU A 97 20.32 21.92 25.11
N SER A 98 19.76 23.13 25.27
CA SER A 98 20.55 24.39 25.31
C SER A 98 19.75 25.57 25.88
N ARG A 99 18.94 25.33 26.92
CA ARG A 99 18.32 26.41 27.72
C ARG A 99 18.60 26.26 29.22
N LYS A 100 19.81 25.81 29.58
CA LYS A 100 20.25 25.82 30.99
C LYS A 100 21.34 26.85 31.33
N ASP A 101 21.79 27.66 30.39
CA ASP A 101 22.72 28.74 30.71
C ASP A 101 22.28 30.04 30.04
N ARG A 102 21.51 30.84 30.79
CA ARG A 102 21.46 32.32 30.76
C ARG A 102 20.56 32.84 31.88
#